data_AF-A0A3P7JRA9-F1
#
_entry.id   AF-A0A3P7JRA9-F1
#
_cell.length_a   1.000
_cell.length_b   1.000
_cell.length_c   1.000
_cell.angle_alpha   90.00
_cell.angle_beta   90.00
_cell.angle_gamma   90.00
#
_symmetry.space_group_name_H-M   'P 1'
#
loop_
_entity.id
_entity.type
_entity.pdbx_description
1 polymer ?
#
loop_
_entity_poly.entity_id
_entity_poly.type
_entity_poly.pdbx_seq_one_letter_code
_entity_poly.pdbx_strand_id
1 'polypeptide(L)'
;MRGDPLSLCVGKEWYRYPSSFFLPQTAIDGRSRKRGVHLHFLKSEFSGLLPKYYPQGRLPFITRRIPTEMNDLNQEEMSRYVPLDSCDYIVDLETPDQTTSLEPNYGLMTDTFARLQSHPFLVSSKSHWFYRAFFVPYLSAKHTSFANYTLYQRIPPTVRI
;
A
#
# COMPACT_ATOMS: atom_id res chain seq x y z
N MET A 1 -12.10 1.46 20.07
CA MET A 1 -10.69 1.89 20.23
C MET A 1 -9.85 0.96 19.36
N ARG A 2 -9.28 1.42 18.24
CA ARG A 2 -8.47 0.54 17.37
C ARG A 2 -7.12 0.29 18.02
N GLY A 3 -6.77 -0.99 18.18
CA GLY A 3 -5.62 -1.46 18.96
C GLY A 3 -4.29 -1.19 18.28
N ASP A 4 -3.22 -1.21 19.07
CA ASP A 4 -1.83 -1.24 18.58
C ASP A 4 -1.52 -2.62 17.97
N PRO A 5 -0.74 -2.70 16.87
CA PRO A 5 -0.05 -1.63 16.12
C PRO A 5 -0.92 -0.95 15.05
N LEU A 6 -0.40 0.12 14.42
CA LEU A 6 -1.00 0.77 13.24
C LEU A 6 -0.91 -0.13 12.00
N SER A 7 -2.04 -0.31 11.31
CA SER A 7 -2.08 -1.08 10.07
C SER A 7 -1.95 -0.17 8.84
N LEU A 8 -0.80 -0.24 8.17
CA LEU A 8 -0.54 0.38 6.87
C LEU A 8 -0.83 -0.62 5.77
N CYS A 9 -1.80 -0.36 4.91
CA CYS A 9 -2.23 -1.28 3.88
C CYS A 9 -1.78 -0.86 2.48
N VAL A 10 -1.41 -1.83 1.66
CA VAL A 10 -1.09 -1.67 0.23
C VAL A 10 -1.88 -2.69 -0.59
N GLY A 11 -2.39 -2.26 -1.74
CA GLY A 11 -3.08 -3.12 -2.71
C GLY A 11 -2.23 -3.32 -3.96
N LYS A 12 -2.68 -2.77 -5.08
CA LYS A 12 -2.03 -2.87 -6.40
C LYS A 12 -0.57 -2.40 -6.42
N GLU A 13 -0.18 -1.49 -5.53
CA GLU A 13 1.18 -0.93 -5.47
C GLU A 13 2.15 -1.77 -4.61
N TRP A 14 1.77 -2.98 -4.16
CA TRP A 14 2.58 -3.82 -3.26
C TRP A 14 4.03 -4.02 -3.74
N TYR A 15 4.23 -4.19 -5.05
CA TYR A 15 5.54 -4.49 -5.65
C TYR A 15 6.51 -3.30 -5.61
N ARG A 16 6.04 -2.10 -5.28
CA ARG A 16 6.88 -0.91 -5.10
C ARG A 16 7.52 -0.85 -3.71
N TYR A 17 7.06 -1.69 -2.77
CA TYR A 17 7.61 -1.81 -1.44
C TYR A 17 8.34 -3.14 -1.30
N PRO A 18 9.67 -3.18 -1.54
CA PRO A 18 10.42 -4.43 -1.53
C PRO A 18 10.49 -5.08 -0.15
N SER A 19 10.27 -4.31 0.93
CA SER A 19 10.22 -4.83 2.30
C SER A 19 9.57 -3.84 3.26
N SER A 20 8.98 -4.35 4.36
CA SER A 20 8.54 -3.55 5.50
C SER A 20 9.70 -2.86 6.25
N PHE A 21 10.97 -3.20 5.99
CA PHE A 21 12.12 -2.52 6.61
C PHE A 21 12.23 -1.04 6.26
N PHE A 22 11.61 -0.59 5.17
CA PHE A 22 11.56 0.83 4.78
C PHE A 22 10.45 1.61 5.49
N LEU A 23 9.60 0.93 6.26
CA LEU A 23 8.60 1.58 7.08
C LEU A 23 9.18 1.98 8.44
N PRO A 24 8.73 3.11 9.00
CA PRO A 24 9.13 3.49 10.35
C PRO A 24 8.67 2.42 11.33
N GLN A 25 9.57 1.93 12.18
CA GLN A 25 9.22 0.95 13.22
C GLN A 25 8.13 1.48 14.16
N THR A 26 8.10 2.80 14.38
CA THR A 26 7.11 3.50 15.18
C THR A 26 6.66 4.78 14.51
N ALA A 27 5.37 5.07 14.53
CA ALA A 27 4.79 6.34 14.11
C ALA A 27 4.13 7.06 15.29
N ILE A 28 4.06 8.39 15.23
CA ILE A 28 3.41 9.23 16.22
C ILE A 28 1.99 9.51 15.74
N ASP A 29 0.97 9.12 16.51
CA ASP A 29 -0.42 9.45 16.17
C ASP A 29 -0.77 10.92 16.49
N GLY A 30 -1.94 11.39 16.06
CA GLY A 30 -2.41 12.75 16.35
C GLY A 30 -2.61 13.09 17.84
N ARG A 31 -2.43 12.12 18.75
CA ARG A 31 -2.45 12.28 20.21
C ARG A 31 -1.04 12.10 20.81
N SER A 32 0.00 12.22 19.99
CA SER A 32 1.41 12.10 20.38
C SER A 32 1.81 10.72 20.94
N ARG A 33 1.06 9.65 20.61
CA ARG A 33 1.38 8.29 21.05
C ARG A 33 2.28 7.61 20.03
N LYS A 34 3.35 6.97 20.50
CA LYS A 34 4.20 6.12 19.67
C LYS A 34 3.54 4.77 19.49
N ARG A 35 3.23 4.41 18.24
CA ARG A 35 2.58 3.16 17.87
C ARG A 35 3.45 2.43 16.86
N GLY A 36 3.56 1.10 16.96
CA GLY A 36 4.24 0.31 15.93
C GLY A 36 3.51 0.40 14.59
N VAL A 37 4.20 0.21 13.45
CA VAL A 37 3.57 0.20 12.13
C VAL A 37 3.78 -1.16 11.47
N HIS A 38 2.68 -1.81 11.08
CA HIS A 38 2.71 -3.08 10.37
C HIS A 38 2.12 -2.90 8.96
N LEU A 39 2.88 -3.36 7.96
CA LEU A 39 2.39 -3.45 6.59
C LEU A 39 1.34 -4.56 6.51
N HIS A 40 0.26 -4.36 5.76
CA HIS A 40 -0.75 -5.35 5.42
C HIS A 40 -1.10 -5.28 3.93
N PHE A 41 -1.60 -6.37 3.37
CA PHE A 41 -2.01 -6.42 1.97
C PHE A 41 -3.54 -6.40 1.85
N LEU A 42 -4.04 -5.59 0.94
CA LEU A 42 -5.42 -5.63 0.47
C LEU A 42 -5.49 -6.54 -0.75
N LYS A 43 -6.61 -7.25 -0.90
CA LYS A 43 -6.86 -7.99 -2.14
C LYS A 43 -6.95 -6.99 -3.30
N SER A 44 -6.20 -7.26 -4.36
CA SER A 44 -6.19 -6.49 -5.60
C SER A 44 -6.38 -7.46 -6.78
N GLU A 45 -6.37 -6.96 -8.02
CA GLU A 45 -6.43 -7.80 -9.22
C GLU A 45 -5.22 -8.77 -9.34
N PHE A 46 -4.15 -8.50 -8.58
CA PHE A 46 -3.04 -9.43 -8.45
C PHE A 46 -3.49 -10.71 -7.71
N SER A 47 -3.30 -11.85 -8.38
CA SER A 47 -3.71 -13.19 -7.89
C SER A 47 -2.52 -14.16 -7.86
N GLY A 48 -1.33 -13.62 -7.55
CA GLY A 48 -0.12 -14.41 -7.31
C GLY A 48 0.23 -14.48 -5.82
N LEU A 49 1.32 -15.17 -5.50
CA LEU A 49 1.78 -15.30 -4.12
C LEU A 49 2.42 -14.00 -3.62
N LEU A 50 1.87 -13.43 -2.55
CA LEU A 50 2.44 -12.26 -1.88
C LEU A 50 3.46 -12.64 -0.81
N PRO A 51 4.42 -11.74 -0.50
CA PRO A 51 5.41 -11.97 0.55
C PRO A 51 4.76 -12.26 1.91
N LYS A 52 5.32 -13.22 2.66
CA LYS A 52 4.94 -13.52 4.04
C LYS A 52 5.80 -12.73 5.03
N TYR A 53 5.20 -12.31 6.15
CA TYR A 53 5.93 -11.70 7.25
C TYR A 53 6.91 -12.67 7.90
N TYR A 54 8.04 -12.12 8.35
CA TYR A 54 8.92 -12.84 9.24
C TYR A 54 8.22 -13.15 10.57
N PRO A 55 8.45 -14.33 11.16
CA PRO A 55 7.94 -14.64 12.48
C PRO A 55 8.61 -13.76 13.53
N GLN A 56 7.90 -13.45 14.61
CA GLN A 56 8.51 -12.83 15.78
C GLN A 56 9.41 -13.84 16.50
N GLY A 57 10.55 -13.40 17.05
CA GLY A 57 11.50 -14.27 17.73
C GLY A 57 12.90 -13.66 17.88
N ARG A 58 13.91 -14.51 18.09
CA ARG A 58 15.33 -14.10 18.14
C ARG A 58 16.08 -14.59 16.90
N LEU A 59 17.06 -13.81 16.44
CA LEU A 59 18.01 -14.26 15.43
C LEU A 59 18.93 -15.35 16.00
N PRO A 60 19.33 -16.37 15.22
CA PRO A 60 19.03 -16.58 13.79
C PRO A 60 17.77 -17.42 13.53
N PHE A 61 17.00 -17.80 14.56
CA PHE A 61 15.84 -18.70 14.39
C PHE A 61 14.80 -18.13 13.42
N ILE A 62 14.55 -16.82 13.48
CA ILE A 62 13.61 -16.12 12.58
C ILE A 62 13.97 -16.34 11.10
N THR A 63 15.24 -16.17 10.73
CA THR A 63 15.69 -16.22 9.33
C THR A 63 15.90 -17.63 8.81
N ARG A 64 15.98 -18.63 9.70
CA ARG A 64 16.10 -20.05 9.35
C ARG A 64 14.75 -20.76 9.22
N ARG A 65 13.67 -20.15 9.72
CA ARG A 65 12.35 -20.76 9.70
C ARG A 65 11.81 -20.79 8.27
N ILE A 66 11.40 -21.97 7.81
CA ILE A 66 10.71 -22.12 6.53
C ILE A 66 9.31 -21.49 6.68
N PRO A 67 8.94 -20.49 5.85
CA PRO A 67 7.60 -19.90 5.91
C PRO A 67 6.54 -20.92 5.47
N THR A 68 5.45 -21.00 6.22
CA THR A 68 4.29 -21.82 5.84
C THR A 68 3.47 -21.13 4.75
N GLU A 69 2.58 -21.85 4.06
CA GLU A 69 1.66 -21.28 3.06
C GLU A 69 2.43 -20.53 1.96
N MET A 70 3.51 -21.15 1.53
CA MET A 70 4.26 -20.77 0.33
C MET A 70 4.10 -21.93 -0.64
N ASN A 71 3.95 -21.62 -1.93
CA ASN A 71 3.87 -22.60 -2.99
C ASN A 71 4.89 -22.24 -4.08
N ASP A 72 5.32 -23.24 -4.84
CA ASP A 72 6.32 -23.15 -5.91
C ASP A 72 5.71 -22.76 -7.27
N LEU A 73 4.39 -22.53 -7.32
CA LEU A 73 3.64 -22.21 -8.54
C LEU A 73 3.20 -20.74 -8.61
N ASN A 74 3.61 -19.91 -7.63
CA ASN A 74 3.15 -18.52 -7.48
C ASN A 74 1.61 -18.39 -7.45
N GLN A 75 0.92 -19.39 -6.92
CA GLN A 75 -0.52 -19.37 -6.73
C GLN A 75 -0.90 -18.42 -5.59
N GLU A 76 -2.05 -17.78 -5.73
CA GLU A 76 -2.62 -16.89 -4.72
C GLU A 76 -2.75 -17.59 -3.36
N GLU A 77 -2.39 -16.87 -2.30
CA GLU A 77 -2.58 -17.30 -0.92
C GLU A 77 -3.48 -16.30 -0.19
N MET A 78 -4.73 -16.71 0.07
CA MET A 78 -5.76 -15.86 0.65
C MET A 78 -5.42 -15.38 2.06
N SER A 79 -4.58 -16.12 2.81
CA SER A 79 -4.14 -15.73 4.15
C SER A 79 -3.28 -14.45 4.19
N ARG A 80 -2.85 -13.94 3.03
CA ARG A 80 -2.05 -12.71 2.92
C ARG A 80 -2.89 -11.44 3.05
N TYR A 81 -4.19 -11.51 2.83
CA TYR A 81 -5.06 -10.34 2.77
C TYR A 81 -5.73 -10.03 4.09
N VAL A 82 -5.99 -8.74 4.33
CA VAL A 82 -6.80 -8.25 5.44
C VAL A 82 -8.03 -7.49 4.91
N PRO A 83 -9.14 -7.42 5.67
CA PRO A 83 -10.28 -6.62 5.25
C PRO A 83 -9.92 -5.13 5.21
N LEU A 84 -10.51 -4.38 4.28
CA LEU A 84 -10.27 -2.94 4.15
C LEU A 84 -10.45 -2.21 5.49
N ASP A 85 -11.48 -2.60 6.25
CA ASP A 85 -11.85 -1.98 7.51
C ASP A 85 -10.81 -2.11 8.63
N SER A 86 -9.87 -3.05 8.54
CA SER A 86 -8.77 -3.14 9.51
C SER A 86 -7.64 -2.13 9.25
N CYS A 87 -7.59 -1.51 8.09
CA CYS A 87 -6.52 -0.58 7.72
C CYS A 87 -6.72 0.79 8.38
N ASP A 88 -5.67 1.30 9.03
CA ASP A 88 -5.62 2.68 9.54
C ASP A 88 -5.12 3.65 8.47
N TYR A 89 -4.18 3.18 7.64
CA TYR A 89 -3.59 3.92 6.53
C TYR A 89 -3.61 3.08 5.26
N ILE A 90 -3.73 3.73 4.11
CA ILE A 90 -3.63 3.09 2.80
C ILE A 90 -2.67 3.89 1.94
N VAL A 91 -1.79 3.20 1.23
CA VAL A 91 -1.01 3.82 0.16
C VAL A 91 -1.50 3.30 -1.18
N ASP A 92 -1.83 4.23 -2.07
CA ASP A 92 -2.36 3.89 -3.38
C ASP A 92 -1.96 4.92 -4.45
N LEU A 93 -1.89 4.46 -5.70
CA LEU A 93 -1.77 5.32 -6.88
C LEU A 93 -3.17 5.61 -7.45
N GLU A 94 -3.59 6.87 -7.37
CA GLU A 94 -4.88 7.32 -7.89
C GLU A 94 -4.93 7.23 -9.41
N THR A 95 -5.48 6.14 -9.92
CA THR A 95 -5.73 5.92 -11.36
C THR A 95 -7.23 5.85 -11.64
N PRO A 96 -7.93 7.00 -11.82
CA PRO A 96 -9.38 7.03 -11.98
C PRO A 96 -9.91 6.15 -13.13
N ASP A 97 -9.13 6.03 -14.20
CA ASP A 97 -9.51 5.26 -15.39
C ASP A 97 -9.27 3.73 -15.24
N GLN A 98 -8.71 3.29 -14.13
CA GLN A 98 -8.37 1.89 -13.85
C GLN A 98 -8.91 1.51 -12.46
N THR A 99 -10.23 1.49 -12.33
CA THR A 99 -10.91 1.12 -11.10
C THR A 99 -11.66 -0.19 -11.28
N THR A 100 -11.53 -1.07 -10.30
CA THR A 100 -12.26 -2.35 -10.23
C THR A 100 -12.91 -2.49 -8.85
N SER A 101 -13.65 -3.57 -8.62
CA SER A 101 -14.21 -3.87 -7.30
C SER A 101 -13.11 -4.13 -6.24
N LEU A 102 -11.95 -4.66 -6.66
CA LEU A 102 -10.81 -4.95 -5.79
C LEU A 102 -9.82 -3.79 -5.71
N GLU A 103 -9.77 -2.93 -6.73
CA GLU A 103 -8.90 -1.75 -6.80
C GLU A 103 -9.73 -0.47 -6.94
N PRO A 104 -10.56 -0.13 -5.93
CA PRO A 104 -11.39 1.07 -5.99
C PRO A 104 -10.53 2.33 -5.85
N ASN A 105 -11.07 3.47 -6.31
CA ASN A 105 -10.46 4.76 -6.05
C ASN A 105 -10.76 5.22 -4.62
N TYR A 106 -9.84 4.96 -3.69
CA TYR A 106 -9.92 5.39 -2.29
C TYR A 106 -10.12 6.90 -2.14
N GLY A 107 -9.66 7.68 -3.13
CA GLY A 107 -9.84 9.12 -3.18
C GLY A 107 -11.27 9.60 -3.36
N LEU A 108 -12.18 8.73 -3.81
CA LEU A 108 -13.62 9.01 -3.87
C LEU A 108 -14.36 8.62 -2.59
N MET A 109 -13.72 7.85 -1.69
CA MET A 109 -14.30 7.40 -0.42
C MET A 109 -14.08 8.44 0.69
N THR A 110 -14.54 9.67 0.47
CA THR A 110 -14.25 10.82 1.35
C THR A 110 -14.85 10.71 2.75
N ASP A 111 -15.90 9.89 2.92
CA ASP A 111 -16.50 9.63 4.23
C ASP A 111 -15.67 8.63 5.07
N THR A 112 -14.83 7.82 4.40
CA THR A 112 -14.05 6.75 5.03
C THR A 112 -12.58 7.13 5.16
N PHE A 113 -12.02 7.83 4.17
CA PHE A 113 -10.60 8.15 4.07
C PHE A 113 -10.36 9.63 3.80
N ALA A 114 -9.42 10.20 4.55
CA ALA A 114 -8.85 11.52 4.31
C ALA A 114 -7.50 11.37 3.59
N ARG A 115 -7.23 12.25 2.62
CA ARG A 115 -5.91 12.37 1.99
C ARG A 115 -4.96 13.07 2.96
N LEU A 116 -3.86 12.41 3.34
CA LEU A 116 -2.83 13.02 4.18
C LEU A 116 -1.73 13.67 3.36
N GLN A 117 -1.21 12.95 2.38
CA GLN A 117 -0.09 13.40 1.56
C GLN A 117 -0.21 12.81 0.16
N SER A 118 -0.03 13.65 -0.85
CA SER A 118 -0.05 13.23 -2.25
C SER A 118 1.19 13.75 -2.96
N HIS A 119 1.80 12.91 -3.79
CA HIS A 119 2.91 13.30 -4.65
C HIS A 119 2.67 12.86 -6.10
N PRO A 120 3.08 13.67 -7.09
CA PRO A 120 2.97 13.28 -8.48
C PRO A 120 3.87 12.07 -8.76
N PHE A 121 3.30 11.06 -9.40
CA PHE A 121 3.97 9.80 -9.70
C PHE A 121 3.70 9.41 -11.16
N LEU A 122 4.75 8.99 -11.86
CA LEU A 122 4.68 8.73 -13.29
C LEU A 122 3.89 7.43 -13.59
N VAL A 123 2.89 7.53 -14.46
CA VAL A 123 2.07 6.39 -14.90
C VAL A 123 2.70 5.76 -16.14
N SER A 124 3.37 4.63 -15.94
CA SER A 124 4.12 3.92 -16.99
C SER A 124 3.28 3.56 -18.21
N SER A 125 2.05 3.07 -18.01
CA SER A 125 1.14 2.64 -19.08
C SER A 125 0.66 3.79 -19.98
N LYS A 126 0.64 5.02 -19.46
CA LYS A 126 0.21 6.23 -20.17
C LYS A 126 1.36 7.14 -20.61
N SER A 127 2.60 6.66 -20.47
CA SER A 127 3.80 7.44 -20.73
C SER A 127 4.69 6.75 -21.75
N HIS A 128 5.13 7.49 -22.75
CA HIS A 128 5.97 6.96 -23.80
C HIS A 128 7.32 6.49 -23.23
N TRP A 129 7.76 5.27 -23.59
CA TRP A 129 8.92 4.62 -22.99
C TRP A 129 10.22 5.45 -23.11
N PHE A 130 10.44 6.11 -24.26
CA PHE A 130 11.64 6.92 -24.49
C PHE A 130 11.73 8.11 -23.53
N TYR A 131 10.63 8.85 -23.35
CA TYR A 131 10.59 10.03 -22.47
C TYR A 131 10.51 9.68 -20.98
N ARG A 132 10.25 8.40 -20.64
CA ARG A 132 10.45 7.86 -19.29
C ARG A 132 11.92 7.58 -18.98
N ALA A 133 12.68 7.12 -19.98
CA ALA A 133 14.09 6.78 -19.83
C ALA A 133 15.00 8.02 -19.94
N PHE A 134 14.66 8.96 -20.83
CA PHE A 134 15.47 10.14 -21.13
C PHE A 134 14.64 11.43 -21.06
N PHE A 135 15.07 12.36 -20.23
CA PHE A 135 14.44 13.66 -20.12
C PHE A 135 14.87 14.59 -21.27
N VAL A 136 13.90 14.93 -22.12
CA VAL A 136 14.01 15.99 -23.14
C VAL A 136 13.12 17.18 -22.73
N PRO A 137 13.68 18.39 -22.57
CA PRO A 137 12.91 19.58 -22.21
C PRO A 137 11.68 19.79 -23.12
N TYR A 138 10.56 20.21 -22.54
CA TYR A 138 9.26 20.46 -23.19
C TYR A 138 8.56 19.24 -23.82
N LEU A 139 9.29 18.32 -24.47
CA LEU A 139 8.72 17.12 -25.08
C LEU A 139 8.34 16.07 -24.03
N SER A 140 9.17 15.87 -23.01
CA SER A 140 8.87 14.85 -21.98
C SER A 140 7.59 15.17 -21.23
N ALA A 141 7.35 16.44 -20.91
CA ALA A 141 6.14 16.88 -20.23
C ALA A 141 4.86 16.64 -21.06
N LYS A 142 4.96 16.62 -22.40
CA LYS A 142 3.82 16.34 -23.30
C LYS A 142 3.55 14.84 -23.46
N HIS A 143 4.54 14.00 -23.24
CA HIS A 143 4.48 12.56 -23.51
C HIS A 143 4.59 11.68 -22.25
N THR A 144 4.60 12.29 -21.06
CA THR A 144 4.55 11.61 -19.77
C THR A 144 3.30 12.03 -19.02
N SER A 145 2.64 11.05 -18.43
CA SER A 145 1.43 11.24 -17.65
C SER A 145 1.72 10.95 -16.18
N PHE A 146 1.24 11.80 -15.29
CA PHE A 146 1.40 11.64 -13.85
C PHE A 146 0.04 11.45 -13.18
N ALA A 147 0.03 10.67 -12.11
CA ALA A 147 -1.08 10.46 -11.21
C ALA A 147 -0.64 10.75 -9.77
N ASN A 148 -1.60 10.91 -8.86
CA ASN A 148 -1.27 11.17 -7.46
C ASN A 148 -1.01 9.86 -6.72
N TYR A 149 0.18 9.73 -6.16
CA TYR A 149 0.51 8.67 -5.23
C TYR A 149 0.24 9.18 -3.83
N THR A 150 -0.80 8.63 -3.21
CA THR A 150 -1.44 9.22 -2.05
C THR A 150 -1.37 8.28 -0.84
N LEU A 151 -1.00 8.85 0.30
CA LEU A 151 -1.20 8.27 1.62
C LEU A 151 -2.56 8.73 2.15
N TYR A 152 -3.43 7.78 2.39
CA TYR A 152 -4.75 7.97 3.00
C TYR A 152 -4.72 7.58 4.46
N GLN A 153 -5.48 8.33 5.28
CA GLN A 153 -5.78 7.98 6.66
C GLN A 153 -7.27 7.70 6.79
N ARG A 154 -7.62 6.62 7.49
CA ARG A 154 -9.00 6.34 7.81
C ARG A 154 -9.56 7.36 8.79
N ILE A 155 -10.74 7.87 8.47
CA ILE A 155 -11.50 8.75 9.34
C ILE A 155 -12.19 7.88 10.40
N PRO A 156 -12.01 8.15 11.71
CA PRO A 156 -12.74 7.45 12.74
C PRO A 156 -14.25 7.64 12.52
N PRO A 157 -15.08 6.58 12.63
CA PRO A 157 -16.51 6.76 12.55
C PRO A 157 -16.93 7.77 13.62
N THR A 158 -17.58 8.85 13.20
CA THR A 158 -18.21 9.79 14.12
C THR A 158 -19.31 9.00 14.80
N VAL A 159 -19.15 8.72 16.10
CA VAL A 159 -20.23 8.13 16.89
C VAL A 159 -21.36 9.17 16.88
N ARG A 160 -22.38 8.96 16.04
CA ARG A 160 -23.66 9.64 16.22
C ARG A 160 -24.28 8.98 17.45
N ILE A 161 -24.25 9.72 18.56
CA ILE A 161 -25.00 9.41 19.79
C ILE A 161 -26.48 9.52 19.46
#